data_AF-A0AAD6B2G7-F1
#
_entry.id   AF-A0AAD6B2G7-F1
#
_cell.length_a   1.000
_cell.length_b   1.000
_cell.length_c   1.000
_cell.angle_alpha   90.00
_cell.angle_beta   90.00
_cell.angle_gamma   90.00
#
_symmetry.space_group_name_H-M   'P 1'
#
loop_
_entity.id
_entity.type
_entity.pdbx_description
1 polymer ?
#
loop_
_entity_poly.entity_id
_entity_poly.type
_entity_poly.pdbx_seq_one_letter_code
_entity_poly.pdbx_strand_id
1 'polypeptide(L)'
;MKHFAFLVEELLLVVGVEDVEDLPLVKELDVNHILTPIQCRKMLLAFRRKEDEQCPQQELPTPLPSTSTALTQPQPTATDSQAITLTLTSVDLALLHPNAWAENFCLPWEKLNAKLRLAVSKEERPEGTDRRHLVQVVNCTNPTSSQCAEVAKAIIRKYHKSFTDRTEEGDYMGCSYFTLLTQIKTRVEHVNRNNTMARLRKTKRKAMDDQDNQESHSSVKIDSYGCVNWQPQEFPEGETLQSLEEKRQLMVAIFNEEGPRGAQRGCVGDNMEDTYILQRHHINENPPPAVAVLEEKWPFLFTKRLLCSHFSKLTGIHLHERLSGALQTKGK
;
A
#
# COMPACT_ATOMS: atom_id res chain seq x y z
N MET A 1 -5.28 -3.59 -23.07
CA MET A 1 -5.91 -2.90 -24.22
C MET A 1 -6.33 -3.87 -25.34
N LYS A 2 -5.54 -4.88 -25.72
CA LYS A 2 -5.92 -5.84 -26.79
C LYS A 2 -7.21 -6.63 -26.52
N HIS A 3 -7.43 -7.11 -25.30
CA HIS A 3 -8.64 -7.88 -24.94
C HIS A 3 -9.94 -7.06 -24.95
N PHE A 4 -9.86 -5.74 -24.80
CA PHE A 4 -11.05 -4.88 -24.79
C PHE A 4 -11.55 -4.61 -26.21
N ALA A 5 -10.63 -4.36 -27.14
CA ALA A 5 -10.99 -4.18 -28.55
C ALA A 5 -11.65 -5.45 -29.14
N PHE A 6 -11.09 -6.63 -28.82
CA PHE A 6 -11.63 -7.91 -29.28
C PHE A 6 -13.02 -8.22 -28.69
N LEU A 7 -13.27 -7.85 -27.43
CA LEU A 7 -14.58 -8.01 -26.80
C LEU A 7 -15.66 -7.13 -27.46
N VAL A 8 -15.31 -5.88 -27.79
CA VAL A 8 -16.23 -4.96 -28.47
C VAL A 8 -16.55 -5.46 -29.88
N GLU A 9 -15.55 -5.98 -30.59
CA GLU A 9 -15.72 -6.56 -31.92
C GLU A 9 -16.60 -7.81 -31.90
N GLU A 10 -16.42 -8.71 -30.93
CA GLU A 10 -17.26 -9.91 -30.78
C GLU A 10 -18.73 -9.54 -30.46
N LEU A 11 -18.94 -8.60 -29.53
CA LEU A 11 -20.29 -8.17 -29.17
C LEU A 11 -21.00 -7.49 -30.36
N LEU A 12 -20.29 -6.73 -31.17
CA LEU A 12 -20.86 -6.00 -32.31
C LEU A 12 -21.06 -6.90 -33.55
N LEU A 13 -20.07 -7.73 -33.90
CA LEU A 13 -20.04 -8.46 -35.18
C LEU A 13 -20.53 -9.90 -35.09
N VAL A 14 -20.42 -10.55 -33.92
CA VAL A 14 -20.77 -11.96 -33.75
C VAL A 14 -22.07 -12.12 -32.96
N VAL A 15 -22.20 -11.38 -31.85
CA VAL A 15 -23.42 -11.40 -31.02
C VAL A 15 -24.50 -10.46 -31.60
N GLY A 16 -24.10 -9.41 -32.32
CA GLY A 16 -25.01 -8.49 -33.00
C GLY A 16 -25.65 -7.45 -32.07
N VAL A 17 -24.94 -7.03 -31.03
CA VAL A 17 -25.38 -5.96 -30.12
C VAL A 17 -25.23 -4.62 -30.86
N GLU A 18 -26.34 -4.00 -31.26
CA GLU A 18 -26.33 -2.71 -31.96
C GLU A 18 -26.64 -1.55 -31.01
N ASP A 19 -27.52 -1.77 -30.02
CA ASP A 19 -27.99 -0.75 -29.09
C ASP A 19 -27.79 -1.12 -27.61
N VAL A 20 -27.92 -0.12 -26.73
CA VAL A 20 -27.75 -0.29 -25.27
C VAL A 20 -28.81 -1.23 -24.68
N GLU A 21 -29.98 -1.31 -25.32
CA GLU A 21 -31.11 -2.17 -24.94
C GLU A 21 -30.84 -3.66 -25.21
N ASP A 22 -29.84 -4.00 -26.03
CA ASP A 22 -29.47 -5.38 -26.35
C ASP A 22 -28.50 -5.98 -25.32
N LEU A 23 -27.83 -5.12 -24.55
CA LEU A 23 -26.83 -5.52 -23.55
C LEU A 23 -27.35 -6.49 -22.47
N PRO A 24 -28.60 -6.37 -21.98
CA PRO A 24 -29.16 -7.33 -21.02
C PRO A 24 -29.43 -8.73 -21.62
N LEU A 25 -29.54 -8.84 -22.94
CA LEU A 25 -29.82 -10.10 -23.66
C LEU A 25 -28.58 -10.98 -23.84
N VAL A 26 -27.38 -10.41 -23.67
CA VAL A 26 -26.09 -11.11 -23.79
C VAL A 26 -25.96 -12.16 -22.67
N LYS A 27 -25.54 -13.39 -23.02
CA LYS A 27 -25.36 -14.51 -22.08
C LYS A 27 -23.89 -14.82 -21.85
N GLU A 28 -23.62 -15.59 -20.79
CA GLU A 28 -22.25 -16.00 -20.43
C GLU A 28 -21.58 -16.83 -21.54
N LEU A 29 -22.36 -17.60 -22.30
CA LEU A 29 -21.87 -18.41 -23.42
C LEU A 29 -21.31 -17.57 -24.58
N ASP A 30 -21.81 -16.35 -24.75
CA ASP A 30 -21.47 -15.50 -25.89
C ASP A 30 -20.08 -14.86 -25.72
N VAL A 31 -19.55 -14.84 -24.49
CA VAL A 31 -18.31 -14.10 -24.15
C VAL A 31 -17.30 -14.92 -23.34
N ASN A 32 -17.62 -16.17 -22.98
CA ASN A 32 -16.77 -17.05 -22.16
C ASN A 32 -15.44 -17.46 -22.83
N HIS A 33 -15.33 -17.34 -24.15
CA HIS A 33 -14.14 -17.67 -24.91
C HIS A 33 -13.13 -16.51 -24.95
N ILE A 34 -13.57 -15.29 -24.57
CA ILE A 34 -12.76 -14.06 -24.54
C ILE A 34 -12.42 -13.66 -23.11
N LEU A 35 -13.35 -13.88 -22.19
CA LEU A 35 -13.28 -13.44 -20.81
C LEU A 35 -13.27 -14.63 -19.85
N THR A 36 -12.53 -14.48 -18.75
CA THR A 36 -12.57 -15.47 -17.67
C THR A 36 -13.95 -15.49 -16.99
N PRO A 37 -14.39 -16.61 -16.39
CA PRO A 37 -15.75 -16.75 -15.86
C PRO A 37 -16.20 -15.63 -14.91
N ILE A 38 -15.28 -15.10 -14.08
CA ILE A 38 -15.58 -14.01 -13.15
C ILE A 38 -15.73 -12.66 -13.88
N GLN A 39 -14.99 -12.44 -14.96
CA GLN A 39 -15.11 -11.23 -15.78
C GLN A 39 -16.43 -11.23 -16.54
N CYS A 40 -16.86 -12.37 -17.10
CA CYS A 40 -18.18 -12.52 -17.73
C CYS A 40 -19.29 -12.16 -16.75
N ARG A 41 -19.29 -12.77 -15.56
CA ARG A 41 -20.32 -12.52 -14.54
C ARG A 41 -20.39 -11.06 -14.11
N LYS A 42 -19.24 -10.40 -13.92
CA LYS A 42 -19.20 -8.97 -13.56
C LYS A 42 -19.75 -8.07 -14.67
N MET A 43 -19.44 -8.38 -15.93
CA MET A 43 -19.92 -7.64 -17.08
C MET A 43 -21.44 -7.79 -17.26
N LEU A 44 -21.96 -9.01 -17.19
CA LEU A 44 -23.40 -9.28 -17.29
C LEU A 44 -24.21 -8.62 -16.16
N LEU A 45 -23.65 -8.57 -14.95
CA LEU A 45 -24.25 -7.84 -13.83
C LEU A 45 -24.28 -6.33 -14.07
N ALA A 46 -23.30 -5.77 -14.79
CA ALA A 46 -23.26 -4.35 -15.12
C ALA A 46 -24.27 -3.99 -16.22
N PHE A 47 -24.55 -4.91 -17.16
CA PHE A 47 -25.56 -4.71 -18.20
C PHE A 47 -26.98 -4.71 -17.63
N ARG A 48 -27.30 -5.61 -16.69
CA ARG A 48 -28.63 -5.63 -16.05
C ARG A 48 -28.90 -4.46 -15.10
N ARG A 49 -27.86 -3.83 -14.55
CA ARG A 49 -28.03 -2.67 -13.66
C ARG A 49 -28.49 -1.41 -14.41
N LYS A 50 -28.35 -1.38 -15.75
CA LYS A 50 -28.75 -0.24 -16.59
C LYS A 50 -30.25 -0.20 -16.92
N GLU A 51 -30.97 -1.32 -16.83
CA GLU A 51 -32.42 -1.35 -17.06
C GLU A 51 -33.22 -0.58 -15.98
N ASP A 52 -32.65 -0.42 -14.77
CA ASP A 52 -33.32 0.26 -13.66
C ASP A 52 -33.23 1.81 -13.71
N GLU A 53 -32.54 2.42 -14.70
CA GLU A 53 -32.28 3.88 -14.75
C GLU A 53 -32.87 4.68 -15.95
N GLN A 54 -33.76 4.13 -16.80
CA GLN A 54 -34.45 4.86 -17.89
C GLN A 54 -35.88 4.27 -18.10
N CYS A 55 -37.07 4.93 -18.06
CA CYS A 55 -37.56 6.29 -18.38
C CYS A 55 -39.03 6.53 -17.79
N PRO A 56 -39.88 7.56 -18.11
CA PRO A 56 -40.35 8.62 -17.17
C PRO A 56 -41.89 8.92 -17.06
N GLN A 57 -42.25 9.75 -16.05
CA GLN A 57 -43.42 10.65 -15.86
C GLN A 57 -44.88 10.20 -16.17
N GLN A 58 -45.75 10.27 -15.14
CA GLN A 58 -47.19 10.56 -15.34
C GLN A 58 -47.77 11.42 -14.18
N GLU A 59 -48.69 12.30 -14.57
CA GLU A 59 -49.14 13.56 -13.99
C GLU A 59 -49.94 13.45 -12.66
N LEU A 60 -49.80 14.47 -11.79
CA LEU A 60 -50.66 14.70 -10.62
C LEU A 60 -51.59 15.90 -10.90
N PRO A 61 -52.93 15.76 -10.82
CA PRO A 61 -53.82 16.90 -10.95
C PRO A 61 -53.99 17.64 -9.61
N THR A 62 -53.89 18.96 -9.68
CA THR A 62 -54.44 19.93 -8.72
C THR A 62 -55.94 19.67 -8.47
N PRO A 63 -56.47 19.98 -7.28
CA PRO A 63 -57.20 21.26 -7.16
C PRO A 63 -57.04 21.99 -5.82
N LEU A 64 -57.38 23.28 -5.88
CA LEU A 64 -57.37 24.30 -4.82
C LEU A 64 -58.82 24.51 -4.30
N PRO A 65 -59.08 25.44 -3.36
CA PRO A 65 -59.51 25.23 -1.97
C PRO A 65 -61.02 25.41 -1.73
N SER A 66 -61.51 25.12 -0.51
CA SER A 66 -62.51 25.93 0.23
C SER A 66 -63.04 25.27 1.52
N THR A 67 -62.80 25.98 2.64
CA THR A 67 -63.83 26.44 3.60
C THR A 67 -64.39 25.51 4.71
N SER A 68 -64.00 25.90 5.93
CA SER A 68 -64.82 26.07 7.16
C SER A 68 -64.99 24.95 8.21
N THR A 69 -64.70 25.40 9.45
CA THR A 69 -65.35 25.11 10.75
C THR A 69 -65.18 23.70 11.35
N ALA A 70 -64.90 23.48 12.63
CA ALA A 70 -64.87 24.33 13.82
C ALA A 70 -64.32 23.51 15.04
N LEU A 71 -63.73 24.22 16.03
CA LEU A 71 -63.65 23.94 17.49
C LEU A 71 -62.88 22.67 17.92
N THR A 72 -61.93 22.62 18.88
CA THR A 72 -61.73 23.34 20.16
C THR A 72 -60.27 23.13 20.65
N GLN A 73 -59.69 24.13 21.33
CA GLN A 73 -58.46 24.13 22.16
C GLN A 73 -58.46 23.07 23.30
N PRO A 74 -57.37 22.82 24.10
CA PRO A 74 -56.14 23.63 24.33
C PRO A 74 -54.78 22.87 24.43
N GLN A 75 -53.67 23.62 24.32
CA GLN A 75 -52.31 23.32 24.83
C GLN A 75 -52.24 23.58 26.37
N PRO A 76 -51.13 23.35 27.13
CA PRO A 76 -49.83 22.73 26.82
C PRO A 76 -49.35 21.71 27.88
N THR A 77 -48.31 20.91 27.57
CA THR A 77 -47.27 20.49 28.56
C THR A 77 -46.08 19.89 27.82
N ALA A 78 -44.90 20.17 28.36
CA ALA A 78 -43.58 19.93 27.79
C ALA A 78 -43.19 18.45 27.63
N THR A 79 -42.30 18.15 26.68
CA THR A 79 -40.96 17.52 26.89
C THR A 79 -40.44 16.87 25.59
N ASP A 80 -39.19 17.23 25.25
CA ASP A 80 -38.17 16.58 24.39
C ASP A 80 -38.51 15.92 23.06
N SER A 81 -37.93 16.47 21.98
CA SER A 81 -36.75 15.86 21.31
C SER A 81 -36.35 16.70 20.09
N GLN A 82 -35.19 17.37 20.18
CA GLN A 82 -34.59 18.05 19.03
C GLN A 82 -33.97 17.01 18.09
N ALA A 83 -34.42 17.01 16.84
CA ALA A 83 -33.80 16.26 15.75
C ALA A 83 -32.46 16.91 15.37
N ILE A 84 -31.37 16.18 15.60
CA ILE A 84 -30.01 16.59 15.25
C ILE A 84 -29.88 16.51 13.73
N THR A 85 -29.76 17.67 13.08
CA THR A 85 -29.29 17.75 11.69
C THR A 85 -27.77 17.64 11.73
N LEU A 86 -27.21 16.49 11.36
CA LEU A 86 -25.76 16.30 11.26
C LEU A 86 -25.25 16.88 9.94
N THR A 87 -24.73 18.10 10.00
CA THR A 87 -23.78 18.61 9.00
C THR A 87 -22.43 17.95 9.25
N LEU A 88 -22.07 16.97 8.41
CA LEU A 88 -20.76 16.31 8.49
C LEU A 88 -19.65 17.26 8.03
N THR A 89 -18.58 17.32 8.81
CA THR A 89 -17.39 18.12 8.50
C THR A 89 -16.38 17.28 7.71
N SER A 90 -15.43 17.94 7.06
CA SER A 90 -14.42 17.34 6.16
C SER A 90 -13.58 16.19 6.76
N VAL A 91 -13.63 15.97 8.08
CA VAL A 91 -12.96 14.86 8.77
C VAL A 91 -13.70 13.52 8.64
N ASP A 92 -15.02 13.53 8.42
CA ASP A 92 -15.83 12.30 8.39
C ASP A 92 -15.73 11.54 7.05
N LEU A 93 -15.41 12.24 5.95
CA LEU A 93 -15.23 11.63 4.62
C LEU A 93 -13.92 10.83 4.48
N ALA A 94 -12.93 11.13 5.32
CA ALA A 94 -11.61 10.50 5.26
C ALA A 94 -11.61 9.04 5.76
N LEU A 95 -12.62 8.66 6.57
CA LEU A 95 -12.75 7.31 7.12
C LEU A 95 -13.49 6.33 6.20
N LEU A 96 -14.26 6.84 5.23
CA LEU A 96 -15.06 6.02 4.31
C LEU A 96 -14.32 5.66 3.01
N HIS A 97 -13.25 6.40 2.65
CA HIS A 97 -12.40 6.08 1.50
C HIS A 97 -10.93 6.50 1.76
N PRO A 98 -10.05 5.59 2.22
CA PRO A 98 -8.63 5.88 2.43
C PRO A 98 -7.88 6.38 1.18
N ASN A 99 -8.50 6.27 0.01
CA ASN A 99 -7.92 6.63 -1.29
C ASN A 99 -8.39 7.97 -1.86
N ALA A 100 -9.46 8.59 -1.33
CA ALA A 100 -10.05 9.80 -1.92
C ALA A 100 -9.26 11.09 -1.62
N TRP A 101 -8.39 11.10 -0.60
CA TRP A 101 -7.65 12.32 -0.22
C TRP A 101 -6.72 12.82 -1.33
N ALA A 102 -6.19 11.93 -2.16
CA ALA A 102 -5.26 12.29 -3.24
C ALA A 102 -6.00 12.95 -4.43
N GLU A 103 -7.26 12.62 -4.63
CA GLU A 103 -8.13 13.21 -5.66
C GLU A 103 -8.55 14.63 -5.27
N ASN A 104 -8.74 14.86 -3.97
CA ASN A 104 -9.09 16.16 -3.39
C ASN A 104 -7.85 16.96 -2.91
N PHE A 105 -6.64 16.55 -3.32
CA PHE A 105 -5.41 17.18 -2.83
C PHE A 105 -5.32 18.66 -3.22
N CYS A 106 -5.15 19.50 -2.20
CA CYS A 106 -4.88 20.92 -2.35
C CYS A 106 -3.47 21.25 -1.86
N LEU A 107 -2.69 21.91 -2.71
CA LEU A 107 -1.34 22.34 -2.38
C LEU A 107 -1.38 23.38 -1.24
N PRO A 108 -0.68 23.15 -0.10
CA PRO A 108 -0.62 24.10 1.02
C PRO A 108 0.16 25.37 0.64
N TRP A 109 -0.52 26.32 0.01
CA TRP A 109 0.09 27.51 -0.59
C TRP A 109 0.83 28.38 0.41
N GLU A 110 0.28 28.50 1.63
CA GLU A 110 0.86 29.29 2.72
C GLU A 110 2.23 28.80 3.20
N LYS A 111 2.56 27.53 2.95
CA LYS A 111 3.85 26.93 3.34
C LYS A 111 4.94 27.11 2.27
N LEU A 112 4.61 27.66 1.10
CA LEU A 112 5.55 27.89 0.01
C LEU A 112 6.35 29.18 0.22
N ASN A 113 7.64 29.13 -0.09
CA ASN A 113 8.50 30.30 -0.03
C ASN A 113 8.02 31.40 -1.00
N ALA A 114 8.36 32.66 -0.71
CA ALA A 114 7.87 33.80 -1.48
C ALA A 114 8.36 33.78 -2.94
N LYS A 115 9.58 33.28 -3.17
CA LYS A 115 10.21 33.18 -4.50
C LYS A 115 9.44 32.23 -5.43
N LEU A 116 9.07 31.05 -4.93
CA LEU A 116 8.23 30.09 -5.64
C LEU A 116 6.84 30.64 -5.92
N ARG A 117 6.20 31.28 -4.93
CA ARG A 117 4.89 31.90 -5.12
C ARG A 117 4.92 32.99 -6.19
N LEU A 118 5.98 33.81 -6.21
CA LEU A 118 6.18 34.82 -7.23
C LEU A 118 6.39 34.20 -8.62
N ALA A 119 7.26 33.20 -8.76
CA ALA A 119 7.51 32.52 -10.02
C ALA A 119 6.21 31.89 -10.60
N VAL A 120 5.41 31.26 -9.74
CA VAL A 120 4.13 30.69 -10.17
C VAL A 120 3.11 31.79 -10.53
N SER A 121 3.08 32.91 -9.81
CA SER A 121 2.21 34.06 -10.15
C SER A 121 2.58 34.71 -11.48
N LYS A 122 3.86 34.64 -11.87
CA LYS A 122 4.37 35.08 -13.17
C LYS A 122 4.24 34.01 -14.26
N GLU A 123 3.67 32.85 -13.92
CA GLU A 123 3.54 31.69 -14.81
C GLU A 123 4.88 31.15 -15.35
N GLU A 124 5.97 31.45 -14.66
CA GLU A 124 7.33 31.03 -15.01
C GLU A 124 7.65 29.66 -14.40
N ARG A 125 8.60 28.94 -15.01
CA ARG A 125 9.10 27.66 -14.49
C ARG A 125 9.98 27.92 -13.25
N PRO A 126 9.62 27.39 -12.07
CA PRO A 126 10.40 27.63 -10.87
C PRO A 126 11.78 26.99 -10.94
N GLU A 127 12.73 27.60 -10.24
CA GLU A 127 14.12 27.13 -10.15
C GLU A 127 14.19 25.74 -9.48
N GLY A 128 15.25 24.97 -9.75
CA GLY A 128 15.42 23.63 -9.18
C GLY A 128 15.37 23.58 -7.65
N THR A 129 15.81 24.63 -6.97
CA THR A 129 15.74 24.75 -5.50
C THR A 129 14.31 24.96 -5.01
N ASP A 130 13.55 25.83 -5.67
CA ASP A 130 12.16 26.12 -5.33
C ASP A 130 11.22 24.94 -5.63
N ARG A 131 11.48 24.20 -6.72
CA ARG A 131 10.76 22.95 -7.02
C ARG A 131 10.98 21.89 -5.94
N ARG A 132 12.20 21.78 -5.39
CA ARG A 132 12.48 20.86 -4.28
C ARG A 132 11.72 21.26 -3.01
N HIS A 133 11.62 22.57 -2.72
CA HIS A 133 10.83 23.09 -1.60
C HIS A 133 9.33 22.75 -1.75
N LEU A 134 8.76 22.92 -2.95
CA LEU A 134 7.40 22.48 -3.25
C LEU A 134 7.19 21.01 -2.87
N VAL A 135 8.06 20.13 -3.35
CA VAL A 135 7.97 18.68 -3.11
C VAL A 135 8.15 18.35 -1.62
N GLN A 136 8.92 19.13 -0.87
CA GLN A 136 9.03 18.99 0.57
C GLN A 136 7.74 19.40 1.32
N VAL A 137 7.04 20.41 0.83
CA VAL A 137 5.76 20.89 1.39
C VAL A 137 4.60 19.93 1.05
N VAL A 138 4.66 19.27 -0.11
CA VAL A 138 3.79 18.14 -0.49
C VAL A 138 4.15 16.92 0.37
N ASN A 139 3.87 17.00 1.67
CA ASN A 139 4.15 15.94 2.62
C ASN A 139 3.06 14.87 2.51
N CYS A 140 3.33 13.79 1.77
CA CYS A 140 2.47 12.63 1.70
C CYS A 140 3.17 11.48 2.45
N THR A 141 2.65 11.09 3.61
CA THR A 141 3.19 9.97 4.38
C THR A 141 2.79 8.65 3.71
N ASN A 142 3.73 8.01 3.04
CA ASN A 142 3.58 6.69 2.41
C ASN A 142 2.45 6.51 1.36
N PRO A 143 2.28 7.43 0.39
CA PRO A 143 1.34 7.26 -0.71
C PRO A 143 1.76 6.12 -1.66
N THR A 144 0.77 5.46 -2.25
CA THR A 144 0.96 4.54 -3.38
C THR A 144 1.40 5.29 -4.63
N SER A 145 2.00 4.58 -5.60
CA SER A 145 2.40 5.20 -6.87
C SER A 145 1.23 5.86 -7.62
N SER A 146 -0.01 5.38 -7.43
CA SER A 146 -1.20 5.98 -8.03
C SER A 146 -1.54 7.31 -7.34
N GLN A 147 -1.49 7.34 -6.01
CA GLN A 147 -1.72 8.56 -5.23
C GLN A 147 -0.67 9.65 -5.54
N CYS A 148 0.61 9.27 -5.69
CA CYS A 148 1.63 10.22 -6.14
C CYS A 148 1.32 10.82 -7.52
N ALA A 149 0.75 10.01 -8.42
CA ALA A 149 0.36 10.47 -9.75
C ALA A 149 -0.82 11.45 -9.68
N GLU A 150 -1.83 11.18 -8.86
CA GLU A 150 -2.95 12.12 -8.70
C GLU A 150 -2.54 13.45 -8.07
N VAL A 151 -1.66 13.43 -7.07
CA VAL A 151 -1.08 14.65 -6.49
C VAL A 151 -0.32 15.47 -7.55
N ALA A 152 0.51 14.82 -8.36
CA ALA A 152 1.24 15.49 -9.44
C ALA A 152 0.29 16.10 -10.49
N LYS A 153 -0.74 15.35 -10.89
CA LYS A 153 -1.78 15.85 -11.81
C LYS A 153 -2.56 17.02 -11.21
N ALA A 154 -2.93 16.96 -9.94
CA ALA A 154 -3.66 18.04 -9.25
C ALA A 154 -2.86 19.36 -9.24
N ILE A 155 -1.56 19.28 -8.95
CA ILE A 155 -0.67 20.46 -8.99
C ILE A 155 -0.58 21.04 -10.41
N ILE A 156 -0.43 20.19 -11.43
CA ILE A 156 -0.30 20.65 -12.82
C ILE A 156 -1.62 21.17 -13.37
N ARG A 157 -2.78 20.60 -13.01
CA ARG A 157 -4.10 21.14 -13.38
C ARG A 157 -4.25 22.60 -12.93
N LYS A 158 -3.75 22.94 -11.74
CA LYS A 158 -3.84 24.30 -11.18
C LYS A 158 -2.73 25.24 -11.67
N TYR A 159 -1.53 24.71 -11.90
CA TYR A 159 -0.33 25.50 -12.19
C TYR A 159 0.39 24.98 -13.44
N HIS A 160 -0.36 24.80 -14.53
CA HIS A 160 0.11 24.09 -15.71
C HIS A 160 1.34 24.75 -16.37
N LYS A 161 1.42 26.08 -16.44
CA LYS A 161 2.55 26.78 -17.08
C LYS A 161 3.87 26.65 -16.31
N SER A 162 3.79 26.59 -14.98
CA SER A 162 4.98 26.55 -14.12
C SER A 162 5.57 25.15 -13.94
N PHE A 163 4.74 24.10 -13.93
CA PHE A 163 5.18 22.74 -13.56
C PHE A 163 5.06 21.68 -14.65
N THR A 164 4.46 21.98 -15.80
CA THR A 164 4.42 21.04 -16.94
C THR A 164 5.82 20.83 -17.50
N ASP A 165 6.13 19.58 -17.87
CA ASP A 165 7.33 19.25 -18.62
C ASP A 165 7.20 19.65 -20.09
N ARG A 166 8.10 20.54 -20.53
CA ARG A 166 8.20 21.06 -21.89
C ARG A 166 9.59 20.81 -22.44
N THR A 167 9.67 20.55 -23.75
CA THR A 167 10.95 20.50 -24.48
C THR A 167 11.51 21.91 -24.70
N GLU A 168 12.75 22.01 -25.18
CA GLU A 168 13.38 23.29 -25.52
C GLU A 168 12.61 24.02 -26.65
N GLU A 169 11.90 23.28 -27.52
CA GLU A 169 11.00 23.84 -28.52
C GLU A 169 9.60 24.22 -27.98
N GLY A 170 9.31 23.95 -26.71
CA GLY A 170 8.05 24.30 -26.05
C GLY A 170 6.94 23.25 -26.15
N ASP A 171 7.21 22.11 -26.78
CA ASP A 171 6.25 21.01 -26.92
C ASP A 171 6.08 20.22 -25.61
N TYR A 172 4.90 19.64 -25.43
CA TYR A 172 4.56 18.86 -24.24
C TYR A 172 5.25 17.50 -24.24
N MET A 173 6.02 17.21 -23.19
CA MET A 173 6.74 15.95 -23.07
C MET A 173 5.82 14.85 -22.50
N GLY A 174 5.37 13.91 -23.35
CA GLY A 174 4.65 12.69 -22.95
C GLY A 174 3.57 12.90 -21.88
N CYS A 175 3.69 12.20 -20.74
CA CYS A 175 2.93 12.54 -19.54
C CYS A 175 3.53 13.82 -18.93
N SER A 176 2.85 14.96 -19.12
CA SER A 176 3.25 16.31 -18.69
C SER A 176 3.66 16.49 -17.21
N TYR A 177 3.46 15.47 -16.38
CA TYR A 177 3.70 15.44 -14.93
C TYR A 177 4.84 14.50 -14.50
N PHE A 178 5.61 13.94 -15.44
CA PHE A 178 6.60 12.91 -15.16
C PHE A 178 7.72 13.37 -14.20
N THR A 179 8.27 14.57 -14.41
CA THR A 179 9.35 15.11 -13.57
C THR A 179 8.85 15.35 -12.14
N LEU A 180 7.67 15.97 -12.00
CA LEU A 180 7.07 16.24 -10.69
C LEU A 180 6.72 14.93 -9.97
N LEU A 181 6.15 13.96 -10.68
CA LEU A 181 5.87 12.62 -10.13
C LEU A 181 7.15 11.93 -9.63
N THR A 182 8.23 11.99 -10.41
CA THR A 182 9.52 11.41 -10.02
C THR A 182 10.06 12.08 -8.77
N GLN A 183 10.02 13.41 -8.69
CA GLN A 183 10.47 14.14 -7.51
C GLN A 183 9.64 13.79 -6.26
N ILE A 184 8.32 13.70 -6.38
CA ILE A 184 7.43 13.28 -5.28
C ILE A 184 7.77 11.85 -4.84
N LYS A 185 7.95 10.90 -5.78
CA LYS A 185 8.33 9.52 -5.47
C LYS A 185 9.65 9.44 -4.72
N THR A 186 10.69 10.13 -5.21
CA THR A 186 12.00 10.16 -4.55
C THR A 186 11.91 10.77 -3.15
N ARG A 187 11.09 11.82 -2.96
CA ARG A 187 10.89 12.40 -1.64
C ARG A 187 10.18 11.44 -0.69
N VAL A 188 9.12 10.77 -1.14
CA VAL A 188 8.39 9.75 -0.36
C VAL A 188 9.34 8.63 0.06
N GLU A 189 10.19 8.15 -0.86
CA GLU A 189 11.21 7.15 -0.56
C GLU A 189 12.22 7.66 0.50
N HIS A 190 12.70 8.89 0.38
CA HIS A 190 13.61 9.48 1.36
C HIS A 190 12.97 9.66 2.75
N VAL A 191 11.71 10.11 2.83
CA VAL A 191 10.99 10.25 4.11
C VAL A 191 10.74 8.89 4.74
N ASN A 192 10.43 7.89 3.93
CA ASN A 192 10.14 6.54 4.39
C ASN A 192 11.42 5.71 4.67
N ARG A 193 12.62 6.23 4.40
CA ARG A 193 13.89 5.50 4.53
C ARG A 193 14.15 4.97 5.94
N ASN A 194 13.66 5.66 6.97
CA ASN A 194 13.82 5.27 8.37
C ASN A 194 12.60 4.53 8.93
N ASN A 195 11.55 4.31 8.13
CA ASN A 195 10.38 3.54 8.54
C ASN A 195 10.59 2.07 8.16
N THR A 196 11.06 1.26 9.12
CA THR A 196 11.31 -0.18 8.95
C THR A 196 10.09 -0.94 8.42
N MET A 197 8.87 -0.53 8.79
CA MET A 197 7.61 -1.11 8.30
C MET A 197 7.32 -0.75 6.84
N ALA A 198 7.80 0.40 6.35
CA ALA A 198 7.65 0.83 4.96
C ALA A 198 8.69 0.19 4.00
N ARG A 199 9.78 -0.39 4.53
CA ARG A 199 10.80 -1.13 3.76
C ARG A 199 10.35 -2.52 3.32
N LEU A 200 9.32 -3.07 3.96
CA LEU A 200 8.71 -4.35 3.63
C LEU A 200 7.93 -4.22 2.31
N ARG A 201 8.61 -4.39 1.18
CA ARG A 201 7.95 -4.44 -0.12
C ARG A 201 7.22 -5.77 -0.23
N LYS A 202 5.92 -5.73 -0.52
CA LYS A 202 5.21 -6.94 -0.97
C LYS A 202 5.88 -7.44 -2.23
N THR A 203 6.27 -8.70 -2.27
CA THR A 203 6.81 -9.34 -3.47
C THR A 203 5.80 -9.15 -4.60
N LYS A 204 6.24 -8.56 -5.72
CA LYS A 204 5.42 -8.47 -6.92
C LYS A 204 5.10 -9.90 -7.34
N ARG A 205 3.83 -10.30 -7.30
CA ARG A 205 3.39 -11.59 -7.84
C ARG A 205 3.94 -11.67 -9.26
N LYS A 206 4.85 -12.62 -9.54
CA LYS A 206 5.02 -13.06 -10.92
C LYS A 206 3.68 -13.72 -11.26
N ALA A 207 2.95 -13.12 -12.19
CA ALA A 207 1.89 -13.83 -12.88
C ALA A 207 2.60 -14.92 -13.70
N MET A 208 2.82 -16.07 -13.06
CA MET A 208 3.04 -17.31 -13.77
C MET A 208 1.89 -18.24 -13.41
N ASP A 209 1.58 -19.00 -14.42
CA ASP A 209 0.36 -19.74 -14.71
C ASP A 209 -0.06 -20.70 -13.58
N ASP A 210 -1.34 -21.04 -13.62
CA ASP A 210 -2.08 -21.81 -12.65
C ASP A 210 -1.60 -23.29 -12.55
N GLN A 211 -2.06 -23.96 -11.49
CA GLN A 211 -1.81 -25.36 -11.08
C GLN A 211 -0.52 -25.63 -10.30
N ASP A 212 -0.58 -25.44 -8.98
CA ASP A 212 -0.66 -26.62 -8.10
C ASP A 212 -1.18 -26.23 -6.71
N ASN A 213 -1.96 -27.13 -6.13
CA ASN A 213 -2.64 -26.99 -4.86
C ASN A 213 -1.64 -27.20 -3.70
N GLN A 214 -0.98 -26.14 -3.26
CA GLN A 214 -0.37 -26.10 -1.93
C GLN A 214 -0.67 -24.77 -1.24
N GLU A 215 -0.98 -24.90 0.05
CA GLU A 215 -1.43 -23.88 1.00
C GLU A 215 -0.91 -22.48 0.69
N SER A 216 -1.82 -21.51 0.73
CA SER A 216 -1.56 -20.11 0.53
C SER A 216 -0.51 -19.57 1.50
N HIS A 217 0.77 -19.74 1.19
CA HIS A 217 1.83 -19.00 1.82
C HIS A 217 1.62 -17.53 1.46
N SER A 218 1.07 -16.79 2.41
CA SER A 218 1.02 -15.34 2.39
C SER A 218 2.35 -14.81 1.87
N SER A 219 2.31 -13.85 0.93
CA SER A 219 3.52 -13.27 0.35
C SER A 219 4.44 -12.79 1.47
N VAL A 220 5.49 -13.55 1.79
CA VAL A 220 6.43 -13.21 2.86
C VAL A 220 7.00 -11.85 2.51
N LYS A 221 6.83 -10.89 3.41
CA LYS A 221 7.28 -9.51 3.19
C LYS A 221 8.81 -9.51 3.19
N ILE A 222 9.40 -9.34 2.02
CA ILE A 222 10.86 -9.29 1.87
C ILE A 222 11.30 -7.83 2.01
N ASP A 223 12.31 -7.59 2.82
CA ASP A 223 12.90 -6.26 2.93
C ASP A 223 13.67 -5.88 1.64
N SER A 224 14.07 -4.62 1.53
CA SER A 224 14.79 -4.09 0.36
C SER A 224 16.13 -4.79 0.05
N TYR A 225 16.69 -5.55 0.99
CA TYR A 225 17.98 -6.24 0.88
C TYR A 225 17.84 -7.76 0.84
N GLY A 226 16.62 -8.30 0.75
CA GLY A 226 16.38 -9.74 0.67
C GLY A 226 16.23 -10.45 2.02
N CYS A 227 16.12 -9.72 3.13
CA CYS A 227 15.81 -10.30 4.43
C CYS A 227 14.31 -10.60 4.51
N VAL A 228 13.97 -11.86 4.80
CA VAL A 228 12.59 -12.33 5.00
C VAL A 228 12.11 -12.13 6.44
N ASN A 229 13.04 -12.07 7.41
CA ASN A 229 12.73 -11.95 8.83
C ASN A 229 13.58 -10.86 9.52
N TRP A 230 13.58 -9.63 8.98
CA TRP A 230 14.47 -8.56 9.43
C TRP A 230 14.29 -8.15 10.90
N GLN A 231 13.04 -7.96 11.34
CA GLN A 231 12.66 -7.51 12.68
C GLN A 231 11.28 -8.11 13.06
N PRO A 232 11.23 -9.33 13.60
CA PRO A 232 9.98 -9.93 14.07
C PRO A 232 9.34 -9.08 15.18
N GLN A 233 8.00 -9.07 15.23
CA GLN A 233 7.22 -8.29 16.19
C GLN A 233 6.48 -9.17 17.20
N GLU A 234 6.30 -10.45 16.88
CA GLU A 234 5.54 -11.40 17.67
C GLU A 234 6.51 -12.36 18.36
N PHE A 235 6.27 -12.62 19.64
CA PHE A 235 7.00 -13.64 20.38
C PHE A 235 6.57 -15.04 19.90
N PRO A 236 7.45 -16.05 19.99
CA PRO A 236 7.06 -17.43 19.78
C PRO A 236 5.89 -17.84 20.69
N GLU A 237 5.10 -18.81 20.23
CA GLU A 237 3.90 -19.25 20.96
C GLU A 237 4.25 -19.76 22.37
N GLY A 238 3.58 -19.23 23.39
CA GLY A 238 3.84 -19.57 24.79
C GLY A 238 5.04 -18.84 25.44
N GLU A 239 5.79 -18.05 24.68
CA GLU A 239 6.94 -17.32 25.20
C GLU A 239 6.60 -15.90 25.66
N THR A 240 7.26 -15.47 26.73
CA THR A 240 7.20 -14.11 27.25
C THR A 240 8.58 -13.46 27.17
N LEU A 241 8.63 -12.13 27.25
CA LEU A 241 9.93 -11.42 27.29
C LEU A 241 10.83 -11.93 28.42
N GLN A 242 10.24 -12.25 29.58
CA GLN A 242 10.97 -12.81 30.71
C GLN A 242 11.56 -14.19 30.38
N SER A 243 10.75 -15.12 29.84
CA SER A 243 11.21 -16.45 29.44
C SER A 243 12.34 -16.40 28.40
N LEU A 244 12.22 -15.49 27.42
CA LEU A 244 13.27 -15.31 26.41
C LEU A 244 14.57 -14.74 27.00
N GLU A 245 14.48 -13.84 27.98
CA GLU A 245 15.65 -13.30 28.67
C GLU A 245 16.31 -14.36 29.58
N GLU A 246 15.54 -15.24 30.22
CA GLU A 246 16.05 -16.39 30.96
C GLU A 246 16.79 -17.38 30.04
N LYS A 247 16.23 -17.69 28.86
CA LYS A 247 16.92 -18.50 27.83
C LYS A 247 18.22 -17.85 27.35
N ARG A 248 18.24 -16.52 27.17
CA ARG A 248 19.47 -15.78 26.83
C ARG A 248 20.53 -15.91 27.92
N GLN A 249 20.15 -15.68 29.18
CA GLN A 249 21.08 -15.78 30.31
C GLN A 249 21.64 -17.19 30.45
N LEU A 250 20.80 -18.22 30.28
CA LEU A 250 21.25 -19.61 30.27
C LEU A 250 22.28 -19.87 29.17
N MET A 251 22.06 -19.34 27.96
CA MET A 251 23.03 -19.46 26.87
C MET A 251 24.37 -18.77 27.18
N VAL A 252 24.34 -17.59 27.81
CA VAL A 252 25.57 -16.92 28.27
C VAL A 252 26.30 -17.76 29.33
N ALA A 253 25.56 -18.35 30.28
CA ALA A 253 26.15 -19.22 31.29
C ALA A 253 26.82 -20.46 30.66
N ILE A 254 26.15 -21.13 29.72
CA ILE A 254 26.73 -22.27 28.98
C ILE A 254 27.99 -21.85 28.24
N PHE A 255 27.99 -20.68 27.60
CA PHE A 255 29.18 -20.18 26.91
C PHE A 255 30.33 -19.89 27.87
N ASN A 256 30.06 -19.34 29.06
CA ASN A 256 31.09 -19.08 30.06
C ASN A 256 31.71 -20.38 30.61
N GLU A 257 30.93 -21.45 30.73
CA GLU A 257 31.39 -22.75 31.22
C GLU A 257 32.13 -23.58 30.16
N GLU A 258 31.61 -23.62 28.92
CA GLU A 258 32.08 -24.53 27.86
C GLU A 258 32.74 -23.83 26.68
N GLY A 259 32.67 -22.51 26.64
CA GLY A 259 33.09 -21.70 25.50
C GLY A 259 32.30 -22.03 24.23
N PRO A 260 32.92 -21.87 23.05
CA PRO A 260 32.28 -22.17 21.76
C PRO A 260 31.82 -23.61 21.59
N ARG A 261 32.33 -24.56 22.39
CA ARG A 261 31.91 -25.97 22.34
C ARG A 261 30.49 -26.18 22.86
N GLY A 262 30.01 -25.31 23.75
CA GLY A 262 28.63 -25.32 24.22
C GLY A 262 27.60 -25.13 23.10
N ALA A 263 28.03 -24.62 21.93
CA ALA A 263 27.20 -24.54 20.75
C ALA A 263 26.73 -25.91 20.26
N GLN A 264 27.28 -27.04 20.74
CA GLN A 264 26.81 -28.38 20.37
C GLN A 264 25.73 -28.94 21.29
N ARG A 265 25.41 -28.27 22.40
CA ARG A 265 24.28 -28.66 23.24
C ARG A 265 22.97 -28.48 22.46
N GLY A 266 22.10 -29.49 22.52
CA GLY A 266 20.81 -29.48 21.82
C GLY A 266 19.99 -28.23 22.15
N CYS A 267 19.86 -27.91 23.44
CA CYS A 267 19.08 -26.78 23.93
C CYS A 267 19.57 -25.41 23.44
N VAL A 268 20.85 -25.25 23.06
CA VAL A 268 21.36 -23.97 22.58
C VAL A 268 20.80 -23.64 21.20
N GLY A 269 20.56 -24.64 20.35
CA GLY A 269 19.91 -24.42 19.05
C GLY A 269 18.49 -23.90 19.22
N ASP A 270 17.70 -24.57 20.06
CA ASP A 270 16.30 -24.23 20.32
C ASP A 270 16.20 -22.85 20.99
N ASN A 271 17.03 -22.59 22.01
CA ASN A 271 17.07 -21.29 22.68
C ASN A 271 17.48 -20.17 21.72
N MET A 272 18.41 -20.40 20.79
CA MET A 272 18.76 -19.43 19.76
C MET A 272 17.61 -19.16 18.79
N GLU A 273 16.81 -20.17 18.48
CA GLU A 273 15.64 -20.04 17.60
C GLU A 273 14.53 -19.22 18.28
N ASP A 274 14.22 -19.54 19.54
CA ASP A 274 13.20 -18.87 20.35
C ASP A 274 13.54 -17.40 20.61
N THR A 275 14.82 -17.15 20.93
CA THR A 275 15.30 -15.80 21.26
C THR A 275 15.67 -14.97 20.03
N TYR A 276 15.41 -15.46 18.82
CA TYR A 276 15.72 -14.76 17.58
C TYR A 276 15.18 -13.32 17.55
N ILE A 277 13.98 -13.10 18.09
CA ILE A 277 13.39 -11.76 18.22
C ILE A 277 14.27 -10.82 19.05
N LEU A 278 14.74 -11.25 20.23
CA LEU A 278 15.63 -10.45 21.07
C LEU A 278 16.98 -10.20 20.39
N GLN A 279 17.52 -11.20 19.68
CA GLN A 279 18.76 -11.04 18.91
C GLN A 279 18.61 -9.93 17.86
N ARG A 280 17.52 -9.93 17.07
CA ARG A 280 17.28 -8.90 16.06
C ARG A 280 17.03 -7.52 16.68
N HIS A 281 16.30 -7.44 17.79
CA HIS A 281 16.12 -6.19 18.53
C HIS A 281 17.46 -5.62 19.01
N HIS A 282 18.31 -6.41 19.66
CA HIS A 282 19.61 -5.96 20.13
C HIS A 282 20.55 -5.58 18.96
N ILE A 283 20.62 -6.37 17.89
CA ILE A 283 21.47 -6.07 16.73
C ILE A 283 21.05 -4.76 16.03
N ASN A 284 19.74 -4.51 15.96
CA ASN A 284 19.19 -3.35 15.25
C ASN A 284 18.92 -2.15 16.16
N GLU A 285 19.46 -2.14 17.39
CA GLU A 285 19.40 -0.98 18.29
C GLU A 285 19.93 0.28 17.59
N ASN A 286 19.36 1.43 17.95
CA ASN A 286 19.79 2.74 17.45
C ASN A 286 20.00 3.68 18.64
N PRO A 287 21.25 4.07 18.95
CA PRO A 287 22.48 3.86 18.16
C PRO A 287 22.93 2.38 18.09
N PRO A 288 23.63 1.96 17.02
CA PRO A 288 24.13 0.60 16.90
C PRO A 288 25.05 0.23 18.07
N PRO A 289 24.88 -0.95 18.68
CA PRO A 289 25.73 -1.39 19.77
C PRO A 289 27.12 -1.77 19.25
N ALA A 290 28.13 -1.64 20.12
CA ALA A 290 29.46 -2.15 19.80
C ALA A 290 29.43 -3.67 19.66
N VAL A 291 30.26 -4.21 18.76
CA VAL A 291 30.34 -5.66 18.51
C VAL A 291 30.68 -6.43 19.80
N ALA A 292 31.55 -5.88 20.65
CA ALA A 292 31.90 -6.48 21.94
C ALA A 292 30.69 -6.63 22.88
N VAL A 293 29.77 -5.66 22.88
CA VAL A 293 28.54 -5.72 23.68
C VAL A 293 27.58 -6.78 23.13
N LEU A 294 27.52 -6.93 21.81
CA LEU A 294 26.74 -8.01 21.18
C LEU A 294 27.34 -9.38 21.48
N GLU A 295 28.67 -9.50 21.48
CA GLU A 295 29.37 -10.74 21.82
C GLU A 295 29.14 -11.13 23.28
N GLU A 296 29.11 -10.17 24.20
CA GLU A 296 28.76 -10.43 25.60
C GLU A 296 27.29 -10.88 25.77
N LYS A 297 26.35 -10.23 25.08
CA LYS A 297 24.92 -10.56 25.17
C LYS A 297 24.56 -11.87 24.47
N TRP A 298 25.20 -12.16 23.34
CA TRP A 298 24.89 -13.25 22.41
C TRP A 298 26.16 -13.94 21.89
N PRO A 299 26.97 -14.56 22.75
CA PRO A 299 28.28 -15.09 22.35
C PRO A 299 28.16 -16.18 21.28
N PHE A 300 27.05 -16.93 21.31
CA PHE A 300 26.78 -17.96 20.33
C PHE A 300 26.52 -17.47 18.90
N LEU A 301 26.08 -16.21 18.71
CA LEU A 301 25.98 -15.60 17.36
C LEU A 301 27.33 -15.56 16.64
N PHE A 302 28.44 -15.60 17.38
CA PHE A 302 29.80 -15.56 16.85
C PHE A 302 30.37 -16.96 16.58
N THR A 303 29.55 -18.01 16.73
CA THR A 303 29.91 -19.37 16.34
C THR A 303 29.38 -19.69 14.94
N LYS A 304 30.20 -20.35 14.10
CA LYS A 304 29.86 -20.65 12.70
C LYS A 304 28.48 -21.32 12.55
N ARG A 305 28.16 -22.31 13.40
CA ARG A 305 26.90 -23.07 13.34
C ARG A 305 25.69 -22.16 13.51
N LEU A 306 25.69 -21.36 14.57
CA LEU A 306 24.55 -20.56 14.97
C LEU A 306 24.46 -19.25 14.17
N LEU A 307 25.59 -18.71 13.72
CA LEU A 307 25.62 -17.62 12.72
C LEU A 307 24.96 -18.04 11.41
N CYS A 308 25.29 -19.22 10.90
CA CYS A 308 24.68 -19.75 9.67
C CYS A 308 23.18 -20.01 9.84
N SER A 309 22.76 -20.52 10.99
CA SER A 309 21.34 -20.72 11.32
C SER A 309 20.59 -19.38 11.37
N HIS A 310 21.13 -18.39 12.10
CA HIS A 310 20.58 -17.04 12.19
C HIS A 310 20.46 -16.36 10.81
N PHE A 311 21.50 -16.49 9.97
CA PHE A 311 21.50 -15.99 8.60
C PHE A 311 20.41 -16.66 7.74
N SER A 312 20.25 -17.98 7.88
CA SER A 312 19.23 -18.74 7.16
C SER A 312 17.84 -18.26 7.56
N LYS A 313 17.58 -18.04 8.86
CA LYS A 313 16.31 -17.47 9.35
C LYS A 313 16.08 -16.03 8.89
N LEU A 314 17.14 -15.21 8.82
CA LEU A 314 17.07 -13.83 8.36
C LEU A 314 16.74 -13.71 6.87
N THR A 315 17.31 -14.56 6.02
CA THR A 315 17.30 -14.40 4.56
C THR A 315 16.52 -15.48 3.80
N GLY A 316 16.19 -16.60 4.46
CA GLY A 316 15.66 -17.80 3.80
C GLY A 316 16.69 -18.54 2.95
N ILE A 317 17.99 -18.22 3.08
CA ILE A 317 19.06 -18.80 2.27
C ILE A 317 19.95 -19.68 3.15
N HIS A 318 20.00 -20.98 2.83
CA HIS A 318 20.98 -21.91 3.43
C HIS A 318 22.36 -21.68 2.81
N LEU A 319 23.18 -20.86 3.48
CA LEU A 319 24.50 -20.44 2.98
C LEU A 319 25.41 -21.61 2.62
N HIS A 320 25.44 -22.64 3.46
CA HIS A 320 26.32 -23.80 3.26
C HIS A 320 25.94 -24.61 2.02
N GLU A 321 24.64 -24.82 1.79
CA GLU A 321 24.13 -25.54 0.64
C GLU A 321 24.36 -24.76 -0.65
N ARG A 322 24.03 -23.46 -0.65
CA ARG A 322 24.26 -22.60 -1.82
C ARG A 322 25.72 -22.50 -2.21
N LEU A 323 26.61 -22.33 -1.22
CA LEU A 323 28.04 -22.26 -1.49
C LEU A 323 28.56 -23.59 -2.05
N SER A 324 28.18 -24.71 -1.43
CA SER A 324 28.59 -26.05 -1.88
C SER A 324 28.10 -26.35 -3.31
N GLY A 325 26.84 -26.04 -3.62
CA GLY A 325 26.30 -26.21 -4.97
C GLY A 325 26.96 -25.29 -6.00
N ALA A 326 27.26 -24.04 -5.63
CA ALA A 326 27.96 -23.11 -6.51
C ALA A 326 29.40 -23.57 -6.83
N LEU A 327 30.11 -24.10 -5.84
CA LEU A 327 31.47 -24.62 -6.04
C LEU A 327 31.48 -25.84 -6.98
N GLN A 328 30.46 -26.70 -6.91
CA GLN A 328 30.34 -27.87 -7.79
C GLN A 328 29.98 -27.51 -9.24
N THR A 329 29.29 -26.38 -9.46
CA THR A 329 28.75 -25.98 -10.77
C THR A 329 29.60 -24.94 -11.48
N LYS A 330 30.29 -24.06 -10.75
CA LYS A 330 31.08 -22.94 -11.32
C LYS A 330 32.59 -23.17 -11.30
N GLY A 331 33.06 -24.33 -10.83
CA GLY A 331 34.46 -24.72 -10.77
C GLY A 331 34.90 -25.70 -11.87
N LYS A 332 34.09 -25.92 -12.90
CA LYS A 332 34.42 -26.78 -14.05
C LYS A 332 34.55 -25.96 -15.32
#